data_AF-A0A9P6LQA7-F1
#
_entry.id   AF-A0A9P6LQA7-F1
#
_cell.length_a   1.000
_cell.length_b   1.000
_cell.length_c   1.000
_cell.angle_alpha   90.00
_cell.angle_beta   90.00
_cell.angle_gamma   90.00
#
_symmetry.space_group_name_H-M   'P 1'
#
loop_
_entity.id
_entity.type
_entity.pdbx_description
1 polymer ?
#
loop_
_entity_poly.entity_id
_entity_poly.type
_entity_poly.pdbx_seq_one_letter_code
_entity_poly.pdbx_strand_id
1 'polypeptide(L)'
;MLFEELSNESKVWMSHGDQVTAIPSGFRVIATTDTAPFAATRHEEKPLFGIQFHPEVTHSIDGKQILKNFVIKICQASQKWTMSEFIGKEINRIRSIVGDKNQVIGAVSGGVDSSVAAKLMHLAIGDRFHGILVDNGVMRHLECEQAKQMLVDKMGINLKIANASDRFLSNLAGITEPEKKRKIIGNTFIDVFEEEAKAIDDACAASGTPPIEFLLQGTLYPDVIESISFKGPSATIKTHHNVGGLKENMKLKLIEPLRELFKDEVRELGRLLGMDDDLVWRHPFPGPGIAIRILGEVTKEQVAIARKADYIYIEEIKKAGLYRQIAQAYAALLPVKAVGVKGDKRTYEQMICLRAVETSDFMTADWFPFPYDVLKRISSRICNEVEGVNRVVYDVSSKPPATIELE
;
A
#
# COMPACT_ATOMS: atom_id res chain seq x y z
N MET A 1 -26.84 15.18 -21.27
CA MET A 1 -27.66 13.96 -20.99
C MET A 1 -26.77 12.90 -20.34
N LEU A 2 -27.31 11.87 -19.67
CA LEU A 2 -26.49 10.84 -18.99
C LEU A 2 -25.61 10.04 -19.97
N PHE A 3 -26.16 9.70 -21.14
CA PHE A 3 -25.47 8.92 -22.19
C PHE A 3 -24.99 9.79 -23.36
N GLU A 4 -24.68 11.05 -23.09
CA GLU A 4 -24.14 11.96 -24.10
C GLU A 4 -22.72 11.53 -24.50
N GLU A 5 -22.40 11.61 -25.80
CA GLU A 5 -21.13 11.16 -26.40
C GLU A 5 -20.89 9.64 -26.31
N LEU A 6 -21.95 8.84 -26.15
CA LEU A 6 -21.89 7.37 -26.19
C LEU A 6 -22.48 6.82 -27.48
N SER A 7 -22.03 5.64 -27.91
CA SER A 7 -22.70 4.88 -28.95
C SER A 7 -24.10 4.41 -28.49
N ASN A 8 -24.97 4.13 -29.45
CA ASN A 8 -26.32 3.59 -29.15
C ASN A 8 -26.28 2.20 -28.50
N GLU A 9 -25.16 1.48 -28.66
CA GLU A 9 -24.90 0.19 -28.04
C GLU A 9 -23.66 0.31 -27.14
N SER A 10 -23.71 -0.30 -25.96
CA SER A 10 -22.61 -0.31 -25.01
C SER A 10 -22.55 -1.64 -24.27
N LYS A 11 -21.33 -2.08 -23.95
CA LYS A 11 -21.10 -3.26 -23.11
C LYS A 11 -21.03 -2.83 -21.65
N VAL A 12 -21.93 -3.37 -20.83
CA VAL A 12 -22.05 -3.03 -19.41
C VAL A 12 -21.99 -4.27 -18.52
N TRP A 13 -21.54 -4.09 -17.28
CA TRP A 13 -21.61 -5.10 -16.23
C TRP A 13 -22.97 -5.04 -15.53
N MET A 14 -23.92 -5.86 -16.02
CA MET A 14 -25.29 -5.91 -15.52
C MET A 14 -25.37 -6.50 -14.10
N SER A 15 -26.22 -5.91 -13.26
CA SER A 15 -26.67 -6.55 -12.03
C SER A 15 -27.85 -7.47 -12.32
N HIS A 16 -27.76 -8.72 -11.84
CA HIS A 16 -28.72 -9.80 -12.13
C HIS A 16 -29.59 -10.16 -10.92
N GLY A 17 -29.62 -9.31 -9.89
CA GLY A 17 -30.52 -9.46 -8.75
C GLY A 17 -31.94 -9.04 -9.12
N ASP A 18 -32.51 -8.15 -8.30
CA ASP A 18 -33.84 -7.61 -8.56
C ASP A 18 -33.84 -6.73 -9.83
N GLN A 19 -34.91 -6.87 -10.63
CA GLN A 19 -35.13 -6.07 -11.83
C GLN A 19 -36.44 -5.28 -11.69
N VAL A 20 -36.42 -4.05 -12.18
CA VAL A 20 -37.63 -3.23 -12.29
C VAL A 20 -38.61 -3.92 -13.26
N THR A 21 -39.87 -4.07 -12.86
CA THR A 21 -40.93 -4.66 -13.71
C THR A 21 -41.94 -3.63 -14.22
N ALA A 22 -41.99 -2.45 -13.60
CA ALA A 22 -42.74 -1.30 -14.08
C ALA A 22 -42.02 -0.01 -13.65
N ILE A 23 -41.90 0.95 -14.58
CA ILE A 23 -41.26 2.24 -14.26
C ILE A 23 -42.22 3.12 -13.45
N PRO A 24 -41.73 3.89 -12.45
CA PRO A 24 -42.55 4.84 -11.71
C PRO A 24 -43.13 5.94 -12.60
N SER A 25 -44.27 6.52 -12.21
CA SER A 25 -44.83 7.68 -12.91
C SER A 25 -43.82 8.83 -12.98
N GLY A 26 -43.77 9.51 -14.13
CA GLY A 26 -42.82 10.59 -14.40
C GLY A 26 -41.41 10.12 -14.77
N PHE A 27 -41.16 8.81 -14.90
CA PHE A 27 -39.95 8.26 -15.49
C PHE A 27 -40.18 7.79 -16.92
N ARG A 28 -39.13 7.89 -17.74
CA ARG A 28 -39.06 7.27 -19.07
C ARG A 28 -37.81 6.40 -19.19
N VAL A 29 -37.90 5.42 -20.07
CA VAL A 29 -36.80 4.51 -20.39
C VAL A 29 -35.78 5.23 -21.28
N ILE A 30 -34.50 5.06 -20.98
CA ILE A 30 -33.38 5.64 -21.74
C ILE A 30 -32.33 4.61 -22.17
N ALA A 31 -32.39 3.37 -21.67
CA ALA A 31 -31.68 2.21 -22.22
C ALA A 31 -32.40 0.91 -21.89
N THR A 32 -32.22 -0.10 -22.74
CA THR A 32 -32.86 -1.43 -22.65
C THR A 32 -31.85 -2.52 -23.02
N THR A 33 -32.07 -3.73 -22.52
CA THR A 33 -31.46 -4.96 -23.05
C THR A 33 -32.56 -5.99 -23.32
N ASP A 34 -32.22 -7.09 -24.00
CA ASP A 34 -33.17 -8.18 -24.28
C ASP A 34 -33.80 -8.78 -23.00
N THR A 35 -33.06 -8.76 -21.89
CA THR A 35 -33.47 -9.34 -20.60
C THR A 35 -33.85 -8.31 -19.55
N ALA A 36 -33.56 -7.02 -19.77
CA ALA A 36 -33.87 -5.92 -18.85
C ALA A 36 -34.47 -4.73 -19.63
N PRO A 37 -35.81 -4.67 -19.78
CA PRO A 37 -36.48 -3.62 -20.55
C PRO A 37 -36.39 -2.23 -19.91
N PHE A 38 -35.93 -2.12 -18.66
CA PHE A 38 -35.74 -0.86 -17.94
C PHE A 38 -34.29 -0.70 -17.45
N ALA A 39 -33.31 -1.12 -18.26
CA ALA A 39 -31.89 -1.11 -17.91
C ALA A 39 -31.36 0.27 -17.51
N ALA A 40 -31.92 1.35 -18.07
CA ALA A 40 -31.76 2.69 -17.52
C ALA A 40 -33.02 3.54 -17.69
N THR A 41 -33.32 4.35 -16.68
CA THR A 41 -34.49 5.24 -16.64
C THR A 41 -34.09 6.64 -16.18
N ARG A 42 -34.89 7.64 -16.56
CA ARG A 42 -34.72 9.02 -16.13
C ARG A 42 -36.08 9.66 -15.87
N HIS A 43 -36.16 10.46 -14.81
CA HIS A 43 -37.32 11.30 -14.56
C HIS A 43 -37.43 12.41 -15.62
N GLU A 44 -38.64 12.69 -16.11
CA GLU A 44 -38.87 13.63 -17.21
C GLU A 44 -38.47 15.07 -16.85
N GLU A 45 -38.85 15.52 -15.65
CA GLU A 45 -38.55 16.88 -15.17
C GLU A 45 -37.35 16.95 -14.19
N LYS A 46 -37.19 15.98 -13.28
CA LYS A 46 -36.18 16.01 -12.23
C LYS A 46 -34.84 15.40 -12.69
N PRO A 47 -33.69 15.78 -12.10
CA PRO A 47 -32.39 15.19 -12.42
C PRO A 47 -32.19 13.83 -11.73
N LEU A 48 -33.20 12.96 -11.80
CA LEU A 48 -33.17 11.61 -11.22
C LEU A 48 -32.94 10.58 -12.34
N PHE A 49 -32.02 9.66 -12.08
CA PHE A 49 -31.60 8.62 -13.00
C PHE A 49 -31.51 7.30 -12.24
N GLY A 50 -31.90 6.21 -12.89
CA GLY A 50 -31.71 4.85 -12.39
C GLY A 50 -31.03 4.01 -13.46
N ILE A 51 -30.06 3.20 -13.06
CA ILE A 51 -29.33 2.27 -13.94
C ILE A 51 -29.24 0.90 -13.26
N GLN A 52 -29.38 -0.18 -14.04
CA GLN A 52 -29.36 -1.57 -13.57
C GLN A 52 -27.96 -2.22 -13.66
N PHE A 53 -26.96 -1.47 -14.10
CA PHE A 53 -25.59 -1.92 -14.29
C PHE A 53 -24.61 -1.05 -13.50
N HIS A 54 -23.38 -1.56 -13.35
CA HIS A 54 -22.31 -0.92 -12.60
C HIS A 54 -21.41 -0.07 -13.52
N PRO A 55 -21.54 1.28 -13.58
CA PRO A 55 -20.69 2.12 -14.41
C PRO A 55 -19.28 2.34 -13.82
N GLU A 56 -19.04 1.95 -12.57
CA GLU A 56 -17.77 2.12 -11.87
C GLU A 56 -16.72 1.05 -12.21
N VAL A 57 -17.14 -0.10 -12.76
CA VAL A 57 -16.25 -1.22 -13.09
C VAL A 57 -15.73 -1.14 -14.52
N THR A 58 -14.49 -1.59 -14.73
CA THR A 58 -13.81 -1.58 -16.05
C THR A 58 -14.48 -2.45 -17.10
N HIS A 59 -15.29 -3.43 -16.68
CA HIS A 59 -16.10 -4.27 -17.57
C HIS A 59 -17.20 -3.47 -18.30
N SER A 60 -17.61 -2.32 -17.75
CA SER A 60 -18.52 -1.36 -18.39
C SER A 60 -17.72 -0.36 -19.21
N ILE A 61 -17.65 -0.56 -20.53
CA ILE A 61 -16.70 0.15 -21.41
C ILE A 61 -16.87 1.68 -21.38
N ASP A 62 -18.11 2.15 -21.26
CA ASP A 62 -18.46 3.57 -21.23
C ASP A 62 -18.73 4.10 -19.81
N GLY A 63 -18.54 3.26 -18.79
CA GLY A 63 -18.92 3.56 -17.41
C GLY A 63 -18.32 4.86 -16.87
N LYS A 64 -17.04 5.11 -17.16
CA LYS A 64 -16.35 6.35 -16.79
C LYS A 64 -16.98 7.60 -17.42
N GLN A 65 -17.39 7.52 -18.68
CA GLN A 65 -18.03 8.64 -19.38
C GLN A 65 -19.46 8.88 -18.85
N ILE A 66 -20.20 7.82 -18.49
CA ILE A 66 -21.50 7.92 -17.82
C ILE A 66 -21.38 8.68 -16.49
N LEU A 67 -20.43 8.27 -15.64
CA LEU A 67 -20.18 8.93 -14.36
C LEU A 67 -19.72 10.38 -14.56
N LYS A 68 -18.86 10.65 -15.54
CA LYS A 68 -18.43 12.00 -15.90
C LYS A 68 -19.61 12.88 -16.32
N ASN A 69 -20.51 12.38 -17.17
CA ASN A 69 -21.71 13.10 -17.59
C ASN A 69 -22.60 13.43 -16.39
N PHE A 70 -22.77 12.48 -15.46
CA PHE A 70 -23.53 12.71 -14.24
C PHE A 70 -22.90 13.80 -13.36
N VAL A 71 -21.63 13.63 -12.98
CA VAL A 71 -20.95 14.54 -12.05
C VAL A 71 -20.74 15.94 -12.65
N ILE A 72 -20.32 16.03 -13.91
CA ILE A 72 -19.92 17.30 -14.53
C ILE A 72 -21.09 17.98 -15.23
N LYS A 73 -21.86 17.27 -16.06
CA LYS A 73 -22.90 17.91 -16.88
C LYS A 73 -24.22 18.05 -16.11
N ILE A 74 -24.58 17.04 -15.31
CA ILE A 74 -25.87 17.03 -14.59
C ILE A 74 -25.75 17.70 -13.23
N CYS A 75 -24.82 17.27 -12.37
CA CYS A 75 -24.61 17.87 -11.05
C CYS A 75 -23.87 19.20 -11.11
N GLN A 76 -23.25 19.55 -12.25
CA GLN A 76 -22.48 20.77 -12.44
C GLN A 76 -21.35 20.93 -11.41
N ALA A 77 -20.78 19.81 -10.96
CA ALA A 77 -19.70 19.82 -9.99
C ALA A 77 -18.44 20.43 -10.60
N SER A 78 -17.83 21.38 -9.89
CA SER A 78 -16.60 22.02 -10.34
C SER A 78 -15.42 21.04 -10.25
N GLN A 79 -14.58 20.98 -11.29
CA GLN A 79 -13.37 20.14 -11.35
C GLN A 79 -12.18 20.80 -10.63
N LYS A 80 -12.38 21.25 -9.39
CA LYS A 80 -11.34 21.90 -8.57
C LYS A 80 -10.53 20.91 -7.73
N TRP A 81 -10.95 19.65 -7.69
CA TRP A 81 -10.18 18.60 -7.03
C TRP A 81 -9.01 18.17 -7.92
N THR A 82 -7.87 18.81 -7.71
CA THR A 82 -6.60 18.45 -8.37
C THR A 82 -5.51 18.34 -7.31
N MET A 83 -4.56 17.43 -7.49
CA MET A 83 -3.47 17.24 -6.53
C MET A 83 -2.61 18.50 -6.40
N SER A 84 -2.48 19.31 -7.45
CA SER A 84 -1.78 20.60 -7.39
C SER A 84 -2.46 21.60 -6.45
N GLU A 85 -3.80 21.71 -6.50
CA GLU A 85 -4.55 22.55 -5.55
C GLU A 85 -4.55 21.96 -4.13
N PHE A 86 -4.59 20.63 -4.03
CA PHE A 86 -4.60 19.92 -2.75
C PHE A 86 -3.34 20.23 -1.92
N ILE A 87 -2.14 20.19 -2.53
CA ILE A 87 -0.87 20.48 -1.83
C ILE A 87 -0.94 21.80 -1.07
N GLY A 88 -1.35 22.89 -1.73
CA GLY A 88 -1.39 24.21 -1.12
C GLY A 88 -2.42 24.32 0.01
N LYS A 89 -3.62 23.75 -0.21
CA LYS A 89 -4.67 23.71 0.82
C LYS A 89 -4.23 22.90 2.05
N GLU A 90 -3.61 21.75 1.81
CA GLU A 90 -3.19 20.84 2.87
C GLU A 90 -2.01 21.40 3.66
N ILE A 91 -1.02 22.02 3.02
CA ILE A 91 0.07 22.74 3.70
C ILE A 91 -0.48 23.82 4.64
N ASN A 92 -1.46 24.60 4.17
CA ASN A 92 -2.07 25.65 4.99
C ASN A 92 -2.88 25.05 6.16
N ARG A 93 -3.59 23.94 5.93
CA ARG A 93 -4.31 23.20 6.98
C ARG A 93 -3.35 22.69 8.05
N ILE A 94 -2.24 22.06 7.64
CA ILE A 94 -1.20 21.58 8.56
C ILE A 94 -0.64 22.74 9.39
N ARG A 95 -0.27 23.87 8.77
CA ARG A 95 0.23 25.06 9.49
C ARG A 95 -0.80 25.59 10.49
N SER A 96 -2.07 25.63 10.12
CA SER A 96 -3.14 26.09 11.02
C SER A 96 -3.37 25.16 12.22
N ILE A 97 -3.24 23.85 12.03
CA ILE A 97 -3.45 22.85 13.10
C ILE A 97 -2.24 22.80 14.04
N VAL A 98 -1.04 22.72 13.48
CA VAL A 98 0.21 22.61 14.25
C VAL A 98 0.57 23.95 14.89
N GLY A 99 0.24 25.07 14.25
CA GLY A 99 0.63 26.40 14.68
C GLY A 99 2.13 26.66 14.48
N ASP A 100 2.60 27.77 15.04
CA ASP A 100 3.96 28.29 14.78
C ASP A 100 5.07 27.60 15.59
N LYS A 101 4.69 26.95 16.69
CA LYS A 101 5.65 26.51 17.73
C LYS A 101 5.73 24.99 17.90
N ASN A 102 4.61 24.29 17.74
CA ASN A 102 4.53 22.87 18.10
C ASN A 102 5.37 22.00 17.17
N GLN A 103 5.88 20.91 17.72
CA GLN A 103 6.63 19.90 16.99
C GLN A 103 5.70 18.74 16.61
N VAL A 104 6.03 18.06 15.51
CA VAL A 104 5.31 16.87 15.04
C VAL A 104 6.28 15.73 14.91
N ILE A 105 5.89 14.55 15.40
CA ILE A 105 6.66 13.32 15.20
C ILE A 105 5.90 12.37 14.28
N GLY A 106 6.58 11.48 13.57
CA GLY A 106 5.92 10.50 12.71
C GLY A 106 6.76 9.28 12.42
N ALA A 107 6.10 8.12 12.32
CA ALA A 107 6.73 6.90 11.82
C ALA A 107 6.84 6.99 10.29
N VAL A 108 8.07 6.98 9.76
CA VAL A 108 8.33 7.04 8.32
C VAL A 108 8.90 5.70 7.87
N SER A 109 8.03 4.82 7.38
CA SER A 109 8.37 3.44 7.02
C SER A 109 9.17 3.28 5.71
N GLY A 110 9.34 4.36 4.93
CA GLY A 110 9.91 4.29 3.56
C GLY A 110 8.92 3.78 2.49
N GLY A 111 7.66 3.54 2.88
CA GLY A 111 6.55 3.35 1.95
C GLY A 111 6.10 4.67 1.32
N VAL A 112 5.31 4.58 0.25
CA VAL A 112 4.85 5.77 -0.51
C VAL A 112 4.07 6.73 0.40
N ASP A 113 3.10 6.21 1.16
CA ASP A 113 2.16 7.05 1.92
C ASP A 113 2.89 7.82 3.05
N SER A 114 3.70 7.11 3.84
CA SER A 114 4.48 7.72 4.91
C SER A 114 5.52 8.71 4.37
N SER A 115 6.10 8.45 3.19
CA SER A 115 7.06 9.37 2.55
C SER A 115 6.39 10.63 1.99
N VAL A 116 5.23 10.50 1.35
CA VAL A 116 4.43 11.65 0.87
C VAL A 116 3.96 12.49 2.06
N ALA A 117 3.42 11.85 3.10
CA ALA A 117 2.99 12.53 4.31
C ALA A 117 4.15 13.27 5.00
N ALA A 118 5.32 12.63 5.11
CA ALA A 118 6.54 13.23 5.65
C ALA A 118 6.99 14.44 4.82
N LYS A 119 6.94 14.34 3.48
CA LYS A 119 7.31 15.45 2.60
C LYS A 119 6.34 16.63 2.72
N LEU A 120 5.03 16.39 2.80
CA LEU A 120 4.04 17.44 3.07
C LEU A 120 4.31 18.13 4.40
N MET A 121 4.59 17.35 5.44
CA MET A 121 4.89 17.89 6.76
C MET A 121 6.15 18.77 6.73
N HIS A 122 7.23 18.29 6.10
CA HIS A 122 8.45 19.07 5.92
C HIS A 122 8.20 20.38 5.14
N LEU A 123 7.41 20.36 4.07
CA LEU A 123 7.06 21.59 3.34
C LEU A 123 6.19 22.56 4.17
N ALA A 124 5.35 22.03 5.06
CA ALA A 124 4.48 22.83 5.89
C ALA A 124 5.21 23.47 7.08
N ILE A 125 6.06 22.72 7.79
CA ILE A 125 6.62 23.13 9.09
C ILE A 125 8.15 23.00 9.21
N GLY A 126 8.84 22.54 8.15
CA GLY A 126 10.29 22.42 8.10
C GLY A 126 10.84 21.39 9.08
N ASP A 127 11.92 21.75 9.77
CA ASP A 127 12.64 20.89 10.73
C ASP A 127 11.86 20.62 12.02
N ARG A 128 10.67 21.23 12.18
CA ARG A 128 9.74 20.92 13.28
C ARG A 128 9.07 19.55 13.14
N PHE A 129 9.24 18.92 11.99
CA PHE A 129 8.86 17.53 11.78
C PHE A 129 10.03 16.61 12.10
N HIS A 130 9.78 15.62 12.95
CA HIS A 130 10.74 14.59 13.33
C HIS A 130 10.24 13.23 12.82
N GLY A 131 10.86 12.74 11.75
CA GLY A 131 10.60 11.39 11.26
C GLY A 131 11.40 10.35 12.04
N ILE A 132 10.79 9.20 12.33
CA ILE A 132 11.49 8.02 12.84
C ILE A 132 11.32 6.87 11.84
N LEU A 133 12.43 6.36 11.32
CA LEU A 133 12.48 5.08 10.58
C LEU A 133 13.07 4.02 11.50
N VAL A 134 12.26 3.03 11.89
CA VAL A 134 12.73 1.90 12.70
C VAL A 134 13.24 0.80 11.76
N ASP A 135 14.53 0.50 11.83
CA ASP A 135 15.07 -0.71 11.22
C ASP A 135 14.78 -1.90 12.14
N ASN A 136 13.76 -2.66 11.75
CA ASN A 136 13.31 -3.86 12.45
C ASN A 136 14.10 -5.13 12.08
N GLY A 137 15.16 -5.00 11.28
CA GLY A 137 15.99 -6.15 10.87
C GLY A 137 15.34 -7.05 9.82
N VAL A 138 14.08 -6.83 9.44
CA VAL A 138 13.32 -7.62 8.45
C VAL A 138 12.83 -6.78 7.26
N MET A 139 13.37 -5.58 7.09
CA MET A 139 13.23 -4.74 5.89
C MET A 139 13.86 -5.38 4.64
N ARG A 140 13.66 -4.83 3.43
CA ARG A 140 14.37 -5.31 2.21
C ARG A 140 15.87 -5.03 2.28
N HIS A 141 16.62 -5.66 1.36
CA HIS A 141 18.05 -5.36 1.20
C HIS A 141 18.26 -3.87 0.86
N LEU A 142 19.18 -3.21 1.56
CA LEU A 142 19.52 -1.78 1.42
C LEU A 142 18.35 -0.80 1.67
N GLU A 143 17.25 -1.26 2.29
CA GLU A 143 16.05 -0.44 2.50
C GLU A 143 16.35 0.85 3.27
N CYS A 144 17.00 0.74 4.41
CA CYS A 144 17.26 1.87 5.31
C CYS A 144 18.24 2.87 4.67
N GLU A 145 19.23 2.37 3.91
CA GLU A 145 20.20 3.21 3.20
C GLU A 145 19.51 3.98 2.07
N GLN A 146 18.67 3.31 1.28
CA GLN A 146 17.88 3.93 0.22
C GLN A 146 16.88 4.94 0.80
N ALA A 147 16.21 4.60 1.90
CA ALA A 147 15.29 5.50 2.58
C ALA A 147 16.02 6.74 3.11
N LYS A 148 17.23 6.58 3.67
CA LYS A 148 18.06 7.71 4.10
C LYS A 148 18.43 8.62 2.92
N GLN A 149 18.97 8.04 1.86
CA GLN A 149 19.37 8.80 0.68
C GLN A 149 18.20 9.59 0.09
N MET A 150 17.01 8.99 0.09
CA MET A 150 15.83 9.60 -0.49
C MET A 150 15.21 10.65 0.43
N LEU A 151 14.90 10.28 1.67
CA LEU A 151 14.17 11.13 2.61
C LEU A 151 15.05 12.22 3.21
N VAL A 152 16.31 11.91 3.51
CA VAL A 152 17.24 12.90 4.09
C VAL A 152 17.92 13.67 2.97
N ASP A 153 18.72 13.01 2.15
CA ASP A 153 19.65 13.71 1.25
C ASP A 153 18.91 14.43 0.10
N LYS A 154 17.86 13.82 -0.47
CA LYS A 154 17.09 14.44 -1.56
C LYS A 154 15.93 15.31 -1.08
N MET A 155 15.27 14.94 0.03
CA MET A 155 14.05 15.63 0.46
C MET A 155 14.23 16.62 1.61
N GLY A 156 15.34 16.55 2.33
CA GLY A 156 15.62 17.40 3.49
C GLY A 156 14.82 17.02 4.75
N ILE A 157 14.23 15.82 4.82
CA ILE A 157 13.44 15.41 5.98
C ILE A 157 14.39 15.13 7.15
N ASN A 158 14.12 15.77 8.29
CA ASN A 158 14.74 15.43 9.56
C ASN A 158 14.27 14.03 9.99
N LEU A 159 15.11 13.02 9.74
CA LEU A 159 14.81 11.61 9.94
C LEU A 159 15.83 10.97 10.88
N LYS A 160 15.35 10.39 11.97
CA LYS A 160 16.13 9.51 12.84
C LYS A 160 15.95 8.06 12.40
N ILE A 161 17.06 7.36 12.19
CA ILE A 161 17.04 5.92 11.92
C ILE A 161 17.35 5.19 13.23
N ALA A 162 16.36 4.47 13.75
CA ALA A 162 16.47 3.69 14.97
C ALA A 162 16.79 2.24 14.60
N ASN A 163 18.02 1.80 14.85
CA ASN A 163 18.40 0.41 14.59
C ASN A 163 17.98 -0.48 15.75
N ALA A 164 16.93 -1.28 15.55
CA ALA A 164 16.42 -2.23 16.52
C ALA A 164 16.51 -3.69 16.03
N SER A 165 17.26 -3.94 14.95
CA SER A 165 17.32 -5.23 14.27
C SER A 165 17.54 -6.41 15.21
N ASP A 166 18.52 -6.31 16.12
CA ASP A 166 18.85 -7.38 17.05
C ASP A 166 17.73 -7.65 18.06
N ARG A 167 17.01 -6.61 18.52
CA ARG A 167 15.85 -6.74 19.42
C ARG A 167 14.71 -7.47 18.74
N PHE A 168 14.38 -7.10 17.51
CA PHE A 168 13.33 -7.77 16.74
C PHE A 168 13.67 -9.23 16.45
N LEU A 169 14.88 -9.52 15.97
CA LEU A 169 15.29 -10.88 15.66
C LEU A 169 15.36 -11.76 16.92
N SER A 170 15.81 -11.21 18.05
CA SER A 170 15.81 -11.93 19.33
C SER A 170 14.38 -12.26 19.80
N ASN A 171 13.44 -11.34 19.63
CA ASN A 171 12.03 -11.56 19.98
C ASN A 171 11.32 -12.57 19.04
N LEU A 172 11.83 -12.75 17.81
CA LEU A 172 11.31 -13.70 16.83
C LEU A 172 11.92 -15.10 16.93
N ALA A 173 12.97 -15.28 17.73
CA ALA A 173 13.64 -16.57 17.89
C ALA A 173 12.68 -17.66 18.37
N GLY A 174 12.69 -18.81 17.71
CA GLY A 174 11.80 -19.94 18.00
C GLY A 174 10.33 -19.75 17.61
N ILE A 175 9.95 -18.60 17.04
CA ILE A 175 8.56 -18.31 16.66
C ILE A 175 8.31 -18.71 15.21
N THR A 176 7.40 -19.66 15.02
CA THR A 176 7.00 -20.15 13.69
C THR A 176 5.59 -19.74 13.29
N GLU A 177 4.72 -19.44 14.26
CA GLU A 177 3.30 -19.17 14.01
C GLU A 177 3.09 -17.73 13.49
N PRO A 178 2.45 -17.55 12.30
CA PRO A 178 2.33 -16.24 11.64
C PRO A 178 1.71 -15.12 12.48
N GLU A 179 0.59 -15.37 13.17
CA GLU A 179 -0.09 -14.33 13.93
C GLU A 179 0.74 -13.90 15.14
N LYS A 180 1.46 -14.84 15.79
CA LYS A 180 2.46 -14.49 16.82
C LYS A 180 3.59 -13.63 16.25
N LYS A 181 4.14 -13.97 15.07
CA LYS A 181 5.17 -13.14 14.42
C LYS A 181 4.67 -11.71 14.21
N ARG A 182 3.46 -11.55 13.67
CA ARG A 182 2.82 -10.25 13.44
C ARG A 182 2.67 -9.44 14.73
N LYS A 183 2.15 -10.06 15.79
CA LYS A 183 1.97 -9.41 17.11
C LYS A 183 3.29 -8.99 17.73
N ILE A 184 4.31 -9.85 17.71
CA ILE A 184 5.64 -9.56 18.27
C ILE A 184 6.28 -8.37 17.55
N ILE A 185 6.24 -8.37 16.21
CA ILE A 185 6.80 -7.27 15.41
C ILE A 185 6.03 -5.98 15.67
N GLY A 186 4.69 -6.02 15.68
CA GLY A 186 3.86 -4.85 15.98
C GLY A 186 4.19 -4.24 17.35
N ASN A 187 4.19 -5.05 18.41
CA ASN A 187 4.48 -4.60 19.77
C ASN A 187 5.90 -4.05 19.91
N THR A 188 6.89 -4.77 19.38
CA THR A 188 8.30 -4.34 19.44
C THR A 188 8.51 -3.02 18.69
N PHE A 189 7.81 -2.82 17.57
CA PHE A 189 7.84 -1.56 16.83
C PHE A 189 7.28 -0.39 17.64
N ILE A 190 6.15 -0.59 18.32
CA ILE A 190 5.54 0.44 19.17
C ILE A 190 6.49 0.83 20.30
N ASP A 191 7.08 -0.15 20.99
CA ASP A 191 8.01 0.12 22.09
C ASP A 191 9.24 0.92 21.62
N VAL A 192 9.86 0.51 20.51
CA VAL A 192 11.02 1.23 19.94
C VAL A 192 10.63 2.63 19.49
N PHE A 193 9.47 2.78 18.83
CA PHE A 193 8.99 4.10 18.40
C PHE A 193 8.74 5.03 19.58
N GLU A 194 8.13 4.55 20.68
CA GLU A 194 7.89 5.32 21.90
C GLU A 194 9.20 5.73 22.59
N GLU A 195 10.18 4.82 22.67
CA GLU A 195 11.51 5.09 23.23
C GLU A 195 12.21 6.22 22.44
N GLU A 196 12.18 6.15 21.12
CA GLU A 196 12.78 7.14 20.23
C GLU A 196 12.03 8.47 20.24
N ALA A 197 10.69 8.41 20.29
CA ALA A 197 9.84 9.59 20.41
C ALA A 197 10.13 10.37 21.69
N LYS A 198 10.24 9.65 22.81
CA LYS A 198 10.59 10.23 24.10
C LYS A 198 11.98 10.86 24.07
N ALA A 199 12.96 10.20 23.46
CA ALA A 199 14.31 10.74 23.36
C ALA A 199 14.36 12.06 22.56
N ILE A 200 13.55 12.18 21.50
CA ILE A 200 13.43 13.42 20.72
C ILE A 200 12.72 14.51 21.52
N ASP A 201 11.65 14.19 22.25
CA ASP A 201 10.94 15.14 23.11
C ASP A 201 11.84 15.68 24.24
N ASP A 202 12.61 14.80 24.89
CA ASP A 202 13.58 15.17 25.93
C ASP A 202 14.68 16.10 25.36
N ALA A 203 15.15 15.86 24.12
CA ALA A 203 16.11 16.72 23.43
C ALA A 203 15.51 18.09 23.01
N CYS A 204 14.23 18.12 22.61
CA CYS A 204 13.51 19.37 22.37
C CYS A 204 13.41 20.19 23.66
N ALA A 205 13.03 19.56 24.77
CA ALA A 205 12.95 20.22 26.08
C ALA A 205 14.31 20.80 26.51
N ALA A 206 15.41 20.05 26.33
CA ALA A 206 16.76 20.49 26.67
C ALA A 206 17.24 21.70 25.83
N SER A 207 16.75 21.84 24.59
CA SER A 207 17.09 22.95 23.68
C SER A 207 16.17 24.16 23.82
N GLY A 208 15.17 24.12 24.71
CA GLY A 208 14.15 25.16 24.83
C GLY A 208 13.15 25.17 23.68
N THR A 209 13.14 24.11 22.86
CA THR A 209 12.17 23.91 21.79
C THR A 209 10.82 23.48 22.39
N PRO A 210 9.68 23.99 21.89
CA PRO A 210 8.35 23.57 22.34
C PRO A 210 8.15 22.03 22.23
N PRO A 211 7.28 21.44 23.06
CA PRO A 211 7.11 19.98 23.11
C PRO A 211 6.50 19.42 21.83
N ILE A 212 6.65 18.11 21.67
CA ILE A 212 5.94 17.35 20.64
C ILE A 212 4.47 17.22 21.05
N GLU A 213 3.58 17.85 20.27
CA GLU A 213 2.13 17.77 20.52
C GLU A 213 1.41 16.84 19.53
N PHE A 214 2.00 16.57 18.37
CA PHE A 214 1.33 15.89 17.27
C PHE A 214 2.05 14.64 16.80
N LEU A 215 1.26 13.65 16.39
CA LEU A 215 1.71 12.44 15.71
C LEU A 215 1.17 12.41 14.28
N LEU A 216 2.07 12.34 13.30
CA LEU A 216 1.77 12.15 11.89
C LEU A 216 1.42 10.69 11.60
N GLN A 217 0.31 10.47 10.90
CA GLN A 217 -0.05 9.19 10.30
C GLN A 217 -0.35 9.35 8.80
N GLY A 218 0.07 8.36 8.01
CA GLY A 218 -0.16 8.32 6.57
C GLY A 218 -1.50 7.68 6.18
N THR A 219 -2.50 7.72 7.05
CA THR A 219 -3.83 7.12 6.86
C THR A 219 -4.47 7.58 5.56
N LEU A 220 -5.00 6.64 4.77
CA LEU A 220 -5.68 6.92 3.50
C LEU A 220 -7.20 6.81 3.63
N TYR A 221 -7.93 7.30 2.63
CA TYR A 221 -9.39 7.26 2.63
C TYR A 221 -9.99 5.84 2.70
N PRO A 222 -9.44 4.80 2.02
CA PRO A 222 -9.89 3.43 2.20
C PRO A 222 -9.83 2.95 3.66
N ASP A 223 -8.79 3.33 4.42
CA ASP A 223 -8.64 2.96 5.83
C ASP A 223 -9.75 3.57 6.69
N VAL A 224 -10.13 4.82 6.38
CA VAL A 224 -11.23 5.52 7.05
C VAL A 224 -12.57 4.83 6.78
N ILE A 225 -12.85 4.43 5.54
CA ILE A 225 -14.09 3.72 5.18
C ILE A 225 -14.20 2.38 5.89
N GLU A 226 -13.10 1.62 5.93
CA GLU A 226 -13.04 0.32 6.60
C GLU A 226 -13.28 0.45 8.12
N SER A 227 -12.73 1.48 8.77
CA SER A 227 -12.93 1.71 10.21
C SER A 227 -14.36 2.12 10.59
N ILE A 228 -15.09 2.83 9.72
CA ILE A 228 -16.48 3.25 9.96
C ILE A 228 -17.48 2.11 9.70
N SER A 229 -17.16 1.19 8.78
CA SER A 229 -18.07 0.13 8.31
C SER A 229 -18.18 -1.09 9.23
N PHE A 230 -17.78 -0.96 10.50
CA PHE A 230 -17.63 -2.04 11.51
C PHE A 230 -18.96 -2.64 12.04
N LYS A 231 -20.02 -2.73 11.22
CA LYS A 231 -21.30 -3.41 11.53
C LYS A 231 -21.58 -4.62 10.61
N GLY A 232 -20.55 -5.32 10.14
CA GLY A 232 -20.66 -6.56 9.36
C GLY A 232 -19.64 -7.62 9.79
N PRO A 233 -19.83 -8.92 9.45
CA PRO A 233 -19.13 -10.07 10.06
C PRO A 233 -17.62 -10.20 9.74
N SER A 234 -16.99 -9.19 9.13
CA SER A 234 -15.54 -9.17 8.83
C SER A 234 -14.71 -8.59 9.99
N ALA A 235 -15.11 -8.89 11.22
CA ALA A 235 -14.48 -8.37 12.43
C ALA A 235 -13.18 -9.11 12.72
N THR A 236 -12.05 -8.66 12.15
CA THR A 236 -10.66 -8.73 12.70
C THR A 236 -9.57 -8.46 11.66
N ILE A 237 -9.91 -8.21 10.39
CA ILE A 237 -8.92 -8.09 9.33
C ILE A 237 -8.54 -6.60 9.18
N LYS A 238 -7.32 -6.24 9.62
CA LYS A 238 -6.65 -4.90 9.57
C LYS A 238 -6.78 -3.97 10.78
N THR A 239 -6.61 -4.49 11.99
CA THR A 239 -6.34 -3.64 13.17
C THR A 239 -4.94 -2.97 13.19
N HIS A 240 -4.07 -3.22 12.20
CA HIS A 240 -2.61 -2.96 12.34
C HIS A 240 -1.95 -2.18 11.18
N HIS A 241 -2.69 -1.50 10.30
CA HIS A 241 -2.07 -0.86 9.11
C HIS A 241 -1.72 0.62 9.26
N ASN A 242 -2.40 1.35 10.14
CA ASN A 242 -1.91 2.63 10.64
C ASN A 242 -1.40 2.40 12.06
N VAL A 243 -0.74 3.37 12.69
CA VAL A 243 -0.15 3.21 14.04
C VAL A 243 -1.27 3.09 15.10
N GLY A 244 -2.12 2.07 14.98
CA GLY A 244 -3.34 1.79 15.73
C GLY A 244 -3.13 0.83 16.88
N GLY A 245 -1.87 0.56 17.23
CA GLY A 245 -1.48 -0.13 18.45
C GLY A 245 -0.83 0.79 19.48
N LEU A 246 -0.89 2.11 19.30
CA LEU A 246 -0.37 3.04 20.31
C LEU A 246 -1.14 2.82 21.61
N LYS A 247 -0.40 2.73 22.72
CA LYS A 247 -0.97 2.46 24.03
C LYS A 247 -2.00 3.55 24.37
N GLU A 248 -3.07 3.18 25.09
CA GLU A 248 -4.20 4.07 25.44
C GLU A 248 -3.78 5.38 26.17
N ASN A 249 -2.56 5.42 26.68
CA ASN A 249 -1.96 6.54 27.39
C ASN A 249 -1.17 7.53 26.51
N MET A 250 -1.15 7.37 25.18
CA MET A 250 -0.46 8.32 24.29
C MET A 250 -1.18 9.67 24.23
N LYS A 251 -0.49 10.76 24.62
CA LYS A 251 -1.06 12.11 24.77
C LYS A 251 -0.98 12.98 23.50
N LEU A 252 -0.48 12.44 22.39
CA LEU A 252 -0.26 13.18 21.14
C LEU A 252 -1.56 13.31 20.33
N LYS A 253 -1.76 14.47 19.70
CA LYS A 253 -2.87 14.72 18.77
C LYS A 253 -2.53 14.17 17.38
N LEU A 254 -3.45 13.48 16.72
CA LEU A 254 -3.20 12.92 15.40
C LEU A 254 -3.30 13.98 14.29
N ILE A 255 -2.40 13.90 13.32
CA ILE A 255 -2.49 14.63 12.06
C ILE A 255 -2.37 13.66 10.88
N GLU A 256 -3.42 13.61 10.08
CA GLU A 256 -3.57 12.66 8.96
C GLU A 256 -3.79 13.45 7.67
N PRO A 257 -2.72 13.85 6.96
CA PRO A 257 -2.85 14.72 5.79
C PRO A 257 -3.35 14.01 4.53
N LEU A 258 -3.31 12.68 4.50
CA LEU A 258 -3.70 11.88 3.33
C LEU A 258 -5.08 11.22 3.47
N ARG A 259 -5.80 11.51 4.56
CA ARG A 259 -7.04 10.81 4.95
C ARG A 259 -8.19 10.93 3.96
N GLU A 260 -8.14 11.87 3.02
CA GLU A 260 -9.15 12.11 1.99
C GLU A 260 -8.71 11.58 0.61
N LEU A 261 -7.55 10.94 0.53
CA LEU A 261 -6.94 10.53 -0.73
C LEU A 261 -7.01 9.01 -0.95
N PHE A 262 -7.16 8.63 -2.21
CA PHE A 262 -6.90 7.28 -2.70
C PHE A 262 -5.43 7.08 -3.07
N LYS A 263 -5.04 5.81 -3.26
CA LYS A 263 -3.64 5.42 -3.46
C LYS A 263 -3.02 5.99 -4.74
N ASP A 264 -3.80 6.09 -5.81
CA ASP A 264 -3.42 6.70 -7.08
C ASP A 264 -3.20 8.21 -6.94
N GLU A 265 -4.07 8.89 -6.18
CA GLU A 265 -3.92 10.31 -5.84
C GLU A 265 -2.67 10.58 -5.01
N VAL A 266 -2.35 9.73 -4.03
CA VAL A 266 -1.11 9.82 -3.23
C VAL A 266 0.13 9.65 -4.12
N ARG A 267 0.08 8.76 -5.12
CA ARG A 267 1.18 8.60 -6.08
C ARG A 267 1.36 9.85 -6.94
N GLU A 268 0.28 10.41 -7.46
CA GLU A 268 0.33 11.65 -8.23
C GLU A 268 0.80 12.83 -7.37
N LEU A 269 0.37 12.89 -6.11
CA LEU A 269 0.86 13.86 -5.13
C LEU A 269 2.37 13.74 -4.94
N GLY A 270 2.88 12.52 -4.75
CA GLY A 270 4.31 12.26 -4.66
C GLY A 270 5.08 12.74 -5.90
N ARG A 271 4.56 12.49 -7.10
CA ARG A 271 5.17 12.98 -8.35
C ARG A 271 5.24 14.52 -8.38
N LEU A 272 4.16 15.20 -8.01
CA LEU A 272 4.11 16.67 -7.95
C LEU A 272 5.04 17.26 -6.89
N LEU A 273 5.29 16.53 -5.80
CA LEU A 273 6.23 16.89 -4.74
C LEU A 273 7.70 16.63 -5.11
N GLY A 274 7.98 16.18 -6.34
CA GLY A 274 9.33 15.93 -6.84
C GLY A 274 9.95 14.63 -6.34
N MET A 275 9.13 13.66 -5.92
CA MET A 275 9.62 12.36 -5.47
C MET A 275 10.12 11.52 -6.65
N ASP A 276 11.19 10.76 -6.42
CA ASP A 276 11.69 9.82 -7.42
C ASP A 276 10.60 8.80 -7.80
N ASP A 277 10.52 8.54 -9.10
CA ASP A 277 9.52 7.65 -9.68
C ASP A 277 9.61 6.21 -9.10
N ASP A 278 10.84 5.73 -8.84
CA ASP A 278 11.10 4.45 -8.19
C ASP A 278 10.48 4.33 -6.79
N LEU A 279 10.36 5.44 -6.05
CA LEU A 279 9.69 5.43 -4.77
C LEU A 279 8.17 5.50 -4.94
N VAL A 280 7.67 6.39 -5.81
CA VAL A 280 6.24 6.59 -6.03
C VAL A 280 5.55 5.28 -6.48
N TRP A 281 6.19 4.53 -7.38
CA TRP A 281 5.64 3.29 -7.95
C TRP A 281 6.09 2.04 -7.21
N ARG A 282 6.70 2.20 -6.04
CA ARG A 282 7.18 1.07 -5.26
C ARG A 282 6.03 0.14 -4.89
N HIS A 283 6.25 -1.16 -5.04
CA HIS A 283 5.29 -2.17 -4.59
C HIS A 283 5.06 -2.04 -3.08
N PRO A 284 3.84 -2.29 -2.61
CA PRO A 284 3.55 -2.31 -1.18
C PRO A 284 4.45 -3.31 -0.46
N PHE A 285 4.89 -2.93 0.74
CA PHE A 285 5.72 -3.75 1.59
C PHE A 285 5.01 -3.91 2.95
N PRO A 286 4.79 -5.13 3.42
CA PRO A 286 4.03 -5.37 4.66
C PRO A 286 4.80 -4.82 5.86
N GLY A 287 4.08 -4.38 6.90
CA GLY A 287 4.68 -3.91 8.16
C GLY A 287 5.62 -4.93 8.83
N PRO A 288 5.22 -6.22 8.92
CA PRO A 288 6.11 -7.31 9.33
C PRO A 288 7.31 -7.58 8.40
N GLY A 289 7.38 -6.91 7.26
CA GLY A 289 8.44 -7.04 6.28
C GLY A 289 8.62 -8.46 5.75
N ILE A 290 9.88 -8.86 5.58
CA ILE A 290 10.26 -10.19 5.08
C ILE A 290 9.94 -11.29 6.11
N ALA A 291 9.61 -10.98 7.37
CA ALA A 291 9.32 -11.99 8.39
C ALA A 291 8.11 -12.88 8.06
N ILE A 292 7.12 -12.35 7.32
CA ILE A 292 5.96 -13.12 6.81
C ILE A 292 6.21 -13.73 5.42
N ARG A 293 7.42 -13.53 4.88
CA ARG A 293 7.91 -14.16 3.64
C ARG A 293 8.97 -15.22 3.93
N ILE A 294 9.29 -15.44 5.19
CA ILE A 294 10.10 -16.56 5.67
C ILE A 294 9.13 -17.48 6.41
N LEU A 295 8.80 -18.59 5.78
CA LEU A 295 7.86 -19.56 6.36
C LEU A 295 8.56 -20.32 7.48
N GLY A 296 7.94 -20.34 8.66
CA GLY A 296 8.55 -20.86 9.88
C GLY A 296 9.36 -19.82 10.65
N GLU A 297 10.50 -20.24 11.21
CA GLU A 297 11.32 -19.43 12.12
C GLU A 297 12.12 -18.36 11.37
N VAL A 298 12.19 -17.16 11.95
CA VAL A 298 12.90 -16.01 11.38
C VAL A 298 14.23 -15.80 12.10
N THR A 299 15.33 -16.26 11.50
CA THR A 299 16.71 -16.02 11.98
C THR A 299 17.45 -15.04 11.08
N LYS A 300 18.59 -14.53 11.56
CA LYS A 300 19.46 -13.61 10.79
C LYS A 300 19.91 -14.23 9.46
N GLU A 301 20.22 -15.51 9.45
CA GLU A 301 20.63 -16.27 8.27
C GLU A 301 19.48 -16.40 7.27
N GLN A 302 18.28 -16.76 7.74
CA GLN A 302 17.09 -16.85 6.90
C GLN A 302 16.73 -15.49 6.27
N VAL A 303 16.84 -14.41 7.06
CA VAL A 303 16.64 -13.03 6.57
C VAL A 303 17.66 -12.65 5.51
N ALA A 304 18.93 -13.02 5.67
CA ALA A 304 19.97 -12.75 4.67
C ALA A 304 19.67 -13.45 3.34
N ILE A 305 19.25 -14.73 3.39
CA ILE A 305 18.87 -15.51 2.21
C ILE A 305 17.66 -14.86 1.51
N ALA A 306 16.59 -14.61 2.26
CA ALA A 306 15.35 -14.04 1.71
C ALA A 306 15.57 -12.65 1.10
N ARG A 307 16.33 -11.78 1.77
CA ARG A 307 16.72 -10.45 1.27
C ARG A 307 17.46 -10.52 -0.06
N LYS A 308 18.44 -11.44 -0.17
CA LYS A 308 19.26 -11.56 -1.39
C LYS A 308 18.44 -12.11 -2.56
N ALA A 309 17.59 -13.11 -2.30
CA ALA A 309 16.69 -13.66 -3.31
C ALA A 309 15.67 -12.62 -3.80
N ASP A 310 15.05 -11.88 -2.88
CA ASP A 310 14.09 -10.81 -3.18
C ASP A 310 14.74 -9.69 -3.99
N TYR A 311 15.96 -9.27 -3.61
CA TYR A 311 16.72 -8.26 -4.34
C TYR A 311 16.98 -8.66 -5.80
N ILE A 312 17.48 -9.88 -6.04
CA ILE A 312 17.73 -10.39 -7.40
C ILE A 312 16.43 -10.44 -8.20
N TYR A 313 15.34 -10.90 -7.58
CA TYR A 313 14.05 -11.03 -8.24
C TYR A 313 13.51 -9.67 -8.70
N ILE A 314 13.47 -8.68 -7.80
CA ILE A 314 13.02 -7.32 -8.12
C ILE A 314 13.95 -6.65 -9.14
N GLU A 315 15.26 -6.87 -9.05
CA GLU A 315 16.23 -6.34 -10.00
C GLU A 315 15.96 -6.85 -11.44
N GLU A 316 15.75 -8.16 -11.62
CA GLU A 316 15.45 -8.74 -12.93
C GLU A 316 14.07 -8.30 -13.46
N ILE A 317 13.06 -8.16 -12.59
CA ILE A 317 11.75 -7.60 -12.97
C ILE A 317 11.90 -6.17 -13.51
N LYS A 318 12.71 -5.33 -12.83
CA LYS A 318 12.97 -3.95 -13.26
C LYS A 318 13.75 -3.92 -14.58
N LYS A 319 14.80 -4.73 -14.72
CA LYS A 319 15.57 -4.85 -15.98
C LYS A 319 14.71 -5.28 -17.17
N ALA A 320 13.69 -6.11 -16.92
CA ALA A 320 12.74 -6.54 -17.95
C ALA A 320 11.63 -5.51 -18.25
N GLY A 321 11.56 -4.38 -17.54
CA GLY A 321 10.52 -3.37 -17.72
C GLY A 321 9.13 -3.80 -17.25
N LEU A 322 9.04 -4.86 -16.43
CA LEU A 322 7.77 -5.46 -16.00
C LEU A 322 7.24 -4.90 -14.68
N TYR A 323 8.07 -4.16 -13.94
CA TYR A 323 7.76 -3.74 -12.56
C TYR A 323 6.44 -2.97 -12.41
N ARG A 324 6.09 -2.12 -13.39
CA ARG A 324 4.84 -1.33 -13.38
C ARG A 324 3.59 -2.12 -13.78
N GLN A 325 3.77 -3.27 -14.42
CA GLN A 325 2.66 -4.15 -14.81
C GLN A 325 2.23 -5.03 -13.63
N ILE A 326 3.14 -5.26 -12.69
CA ILE A 326 2.91 -6.06 -11.49
C ILE A 326 2.44 -5.15 -10.35
N ALA A 327 1.37 -5.56 -9.65
CA ALA A 327 0.89 -4.82 -8.48
C ALA A 327 1.76 -5.07 -7.25
N GLN A 328 2.22 -6.31 -7.08
CA GLN A 328 3.14 -6.70 -6.02
C GLN A 328 3.96 -7.93 -6.44
N ALA A 329 5.28 -7.89 -6.21
CA ALA A 329 6.18 -9.03 -6.36
C ALA A 329 7.08 -9.19 -5.13
N TYR A 330 7.40 -10.44 -4.79
CA TYR A 330 8.40 -10.77 -3.76
C TYR A 330 8.94 -12.20 -3.87
N ALA A 331 10.09 -12.44 -3.26
CA ALA A 331 10.62 -13.79 -3.03
C ALA A 331 10.41 -14.22 -1.57
N ALA A 332 9.90 -15.43 -1.37
CA ALA A 332 9.73 -16.05 -0.06
C ALA A 332 10.62 -17.27 0.12
N LEU A 333 11.05 -17.50 1.36
CA LEU A 333 11.89 -18.62 1.75
C LEU A 333 11.04 -19.73 2.36
N LEU A 334 11.13 -20.93 1.80
CA LEU A 334 10.40 -22.10 2.28
C LEU A 334 11.22 -22.88 3.33
N PRO A 335 10.57 -23.50 4.34
CA PRO A 335 11.25 -24.27 5.39
C PRO A 335 11.61 -25.69 4.93
N VAL A 336 11.57 -25.94 3.62
CA VAL A 336 11.87 -27.24 3.01
C VAL A 336 13.16 -27.16 2.21
N LYS A 337 13.87 -28.28 2.19
CA LYS A 337 15.11 -28.44 1.42
C LYS A 337 14.89 -29.39 0.26
N ALA A 338 15.62 -29.16 -0.82
CA ALA A 338 15.61 -30.00 -2.00
C ALA A 338 17.03 -30.44 -2.37
N VAL A 339 17.12 -31.60 -3.04
CA VAL A 339 18.37 -32.04 -3.64
C VAL A 339 18.69 -31.19 -4.87
N GLY A 340 19.97 -30.90 -5.05
CA GLY A 340 20.50 -30.19 -6.20
C GLY A 340 21.94 -30.59 -6.49
N VAL A 341 22.48 -30.03 -7.56
CA VAL A 341 23.88 -30.20 -7.97
C VAL A 341 24.44 -28.81 -8.26
N LYS A 342 25.48 -28.41 -7.52
CA LYS A 342 26.22 -27.16 -7.74
C LYS A 342 27.68 -27.51 -8.03
N GLY A 343 28.15 -27.20 -9.25
CA GLY A 343 29.39 -27.77 -9.77
C GLY A 343 29.29 -29.30 -9.83
N ASP A 344 30.26 -30.01 -9.26
CA ASP A 344 30.29 -31.48 -9.23
C ASP A 344 29.82 -32.07 -7.88
N LYS A 345 29.28 -31.24 -6.97
CA LYS A 345 28.85 -31.68 -5.64
C LYS A 345 27.33 -31.69 -5.50
N ARG A 346 26.82 -32.74 -4.86
CA ARG A 346 25.42 -32.83 -4.43
C ARG A 346 25.16 -31.83 -3.30
N THR A 347 24.08 -31.08 -3.41
CA THR A 347 23.63 -30.12 -2.38
C THR A 347 22.26 -30.50 -1.83
N TYR A 348 21.98 -30.08 -0.59
CA TYR A 348 20.68 -30.18 0.04
C TYR A 348 20.36 -28.84 0.72
N GLU A 349 19.72 -27.97 -0.05
CA GLU A 349 19.58 -26.54 0.23
C GLU A 349 18.11 -26.11 0.15
N GLN A 350 17.80 -24.90 0.63
CA GLN A 350 16.43 -24.40 0.72
C GLN A 350 15.87 -24.01 -0.66
N MET A 351 14.55 -23.81 -0.67
CA MET A 351 13.79 -23.41 -1.84
C MET A 351 13.26 -21.98 -1.70
N ILE A 352 13.26 -21.24 -2.81
CA ILE A 352 12.61 -19.93 -2.93
C ILE A 352 11.30 -20.06 -3.70
N CYS A 353 10.24 -19.48 -3.15
CA CYS A 353 8.97 -19.28 -3.82
C CYS A 353 8.89 -17.84 -4.35
N LEU A 354 8.76 -17.68 -5.65
CA LEU A 354 8.53 -16.39 -6.30
C LEU A 354 7.02 -16.12 -6.35
N ARG A 355 6.61 -14.92 -5.94
CA ARG A 355 5.23 -14.44 -6.04
C ARG A 355 5.19 -13.16 -6.86
N ALA A 356 4.24 -13.05 -7.78
CA ALA A 356 3.88 -11.80 -8.42
C ALA A 356 2.41 -11.84 -8.81
N VAL A 357 1.70 -10.73 -8.60
CA VAL A 357 0.27 -10.65 -8.87
C VAL A 357 -0.11 -9.38 -9.63
N GLU A 358 -1.16 -9.49 -10.44
CA GLU A 358 -1.88 -8.38 -11.05
C GLU A 358 -3.22 -8.18 -10.33
N THR A 359 -3.56 -6.93 -10.01
CA THR A 359 -4.83 -6.60 -9.37
C THR A 359 -5.17 -5.13 -9.54
N SER A 360 -6.47 -4.84 -9.61
CA SER A 360 -7.01 -3.47 -9.58
C SER A 360 -7.35 -2.98 -8.17
N ASP A 361 -7.68 -3.88 -7.23
CA ASP A 361 -8.25 -3.53 -5.92
C ASP A 361 -7.68 -4.31 -4.72
N PHE A 362 -6.75 -5.24 -4.96
CA PHE A 362 -6.20 -6.20 -4.00
C PHE A 362 -7.25 -7.12 -3.32
N MET A 363 -8.53 -7.03 -3.68
CA MET A 363 -9.60 -7.92 -3.20
C MET A 363 -9.62 -9.21 -4.01
N THR A 364 -9.42 -9.09 -5.32
CA THR A 364 -9.12 -10.21 -6.23
C THR A 364 -7.78 -9.98 -6.90
N ALA A 365 -7.03 -11.04 -7.16
CA ALA A 365 -5.73 -10.93 -7.83
C ALA A 365 -5.41 -12.19 -8.61
N ASP A 366 -4.89 -12.04 -9.83
CA ASP A 366 -4.34 -13.16 -10.58
C ASP A 366 -2.82 -13.17 -10.49
N TRP A 367 -2.19 -14.33 -10.68
CA TRP A 367 -0.73 -14.41 -10.73
C TRP A 367 -0.22 -13.81 -12.05
N PHE A 368 0.93 -13.16 -12.02
CA PHE A 368 1.51 -12.47 -13.17
C PHE A 368 2.09 -13.47 -14.20
N PRO A 369 1.63 -13.51 -15.46
CA PRO A 369 2.12 -14.45 -16.46
C PRO A 369 3.49 -14.04 -17.01
N PHE A 370 4.55 -14.33 -16.26
CA PHE A 370 5.91 -13.97 -16.66
C PHE A 370 6.34 -14.57 -18.01
N PRO A 371 7.07 -13.81 -18.83
CA PRO A 371 7.87 -14.37 -19.92
C PRO A 371 8.86 -15.42 -19.39
N TYR A 372 8.89 -16.59 -20.03
CA TYR A 372 9.70 -17.73 -19.59
C TYR A 372 11.19 -17.41 -19.49
N ASP A 373 11.72 -16.55 -20.36
CA ASP A 373 13.13 -16.14 -20.36
C ASP A 373 13.48 -15.30 -19.12
N VAL A 374 12.55 -14.45 -18.65
CA VAL A 374 12.71 -13.65 -17.43
C VAL A 374 12.75 -14.57 -16.21
N LEU A 375 11.80 -15.50 -16.08
CA LEU A 375 11.82 -16.50 -15.00
C LEU A 375 13.07 -17.38 -15.03
N LYS A 376 13.53 -17.77 -16.22
CA LYS A 376 14.77 -18.55 -16.39
C LYS A 376 15.98 -17.78 -15.85
N ARG A 377 16.11 -16.48 -16.15
CA ARG A 377 17.19 -15.63 -15.62
C ARG A 377 17.11 -15.48 -14.11
N ILE A 378 15.93 -15.16 -13.57
CA ILE A 378 15.71 -15.04 -12.12
C ILE A 378 16.12 -16.33 -11.41
N SER A 379 15.59 -17.47 -11.86
CA SER A 379 15.87 -18.78 -11.27
C SER A 379 17.37 -19.11 -11.30
N SER A 380 18.02 -18.86 -12.44
CA SER A 380 19.46 -19.10 -12.60
C SER A 380 20.29 -18.23 -11.65
N ARG A 381 19.98 -16.93 -11.57
CA ARG A 381 20.70 -16.00 -10.68
C ARG A 381 20.51 -16.33 -9.21
N ILE A 382 19.27 -16.60 -8.77
CA ILE A 382 19.00 -16.96 -7.38
C ILE A 382 19.77 -18.24 -6.99
N CYS A 383 19.69 -19.31 -7.79
CA CYS A 383 20.39 -20.56 -7.48
C CYS A 383 21.92 -20.42 -7.47
N ASN A 384 22.49 -19.55 -8.30
CA ASN A 384 23.94 -19.39 -8.41
C ASN A 384 24.52 -18.38 -7.41
N GLU A 385 23.77 -17.30 -7.11
CA GLU A 385 24.27 -16.18 -6.31
C GLU A 385 23.83 -16.28 -4.84
N VAL A 386 22.72 -16.96 -4.52
CA VAL A 386 22.23 -17.09 -3.14
C VAL A 386 22.74 -18.39 -2.51
N GLU A 387 23.64 -18.24 -1.54
CA GLU A 387 24.14 -19.37 -0.76
C GLU A 387 23.02 -20.00 0.07
N GLY A 388 22.96 -21.33 0.11
CA GLY A 388 21.92 -22.06 0.82
C GLY A 388 20.60 -22.23 0.05
N VAL A 389 20.53 -21.81 -1.23
CA VAL A 389 19.36 -22.01 -2.11
C VAL A 389 19.75 -22.74 -3.39
N ASN A 390 19.05 -23.83 -3.73
CA ASN A 390 19.31 -24.59 -4.96
C ASN A 390 18.08 -24.82 -5.85
N ARG A 391 16.93 -24.27 -5.48
CA ARG A 391 15.69 -24.44 -6.23
C ARG A 391 14.78 -23.23 -6.09
N VAL A 392 14.14 -22.89 -7.19
CA VAL A 392 13.17 -21.80 -7.29
C VAL A 392 11.88 -22.35 -7.87
N VAL A 393 10.75 -21.94 -7.30
CA VAL A 393 9.39 -22.22 -7.80
C VAL A 393 8.63 -20.90 -7.98
N TYR A 394 7.57 -20.91 -8.77
CA TYR A 394 6.70 -19.76 -8.98
C TYR A 394 5.27 -20.11 -8.54
N ASP A 395 4.65 -19.24 -7.75
CA ASP A 395 3.29 -19.43 -7.25
C ASP A 395 2.24 -19.01 -8.29
N VAL A 396 1.50 -20.01 -8.80
CA VAL A 396 0.45 -19.88 -9.82
C VAL A 396 -0.95 -19.93 -9.23
N SER A 397 -1.10 -19.53 -7.95
CA SER A 397 -2.38 -19.53 -7.24
C SER A 397 -3.04 -18.14 -7.27
N SER A 398 -4.22 -18.02 -7.86
CA SER A 398 -4.99 -16.77 -7.82
C SER A 398 -5.62 -16.53 -6.43
N LYS A 399 -5.98 -15.27 -6.16
CA LYS A 399 -6.79 -14.87 -5.00
C LYS A 399 -8.22 -14.57 -5.47
N PRO A 400 -9.24 -15.36 -5.05
CA PRO A 400 -9.20 -16.65 -4.32
C PRO A 400 -8.74 -17.84 -5.20
N PRO A 401 -8.38 -19.02 -4.63
CA PRO A 401 -8.54 -19.45 -3.23
C PRO A 401 -7.37 -19.07 -2.29
N ALA A 402 -6.24 -18.60 -2.83
CA ALA A 402 -5.07 -18.23 -2.03
C ALA A 402 -5.12 -16.76 -1.57
N THR A 403 -4.11 -16.33 -0.83
CA THR A 403 -3.82 -14.92 -0.51
C THR A 403 -2.63 -14.41 -1.33
N ILE A 404 -2.35 -13.10 -1.25
CA ILE A 404 -1.17 -12.51 -1.92
C ILE A 404 0.10 -12.87 -1.17
N GLU A 405 0.16 -12.58 0.13
CA GLU A 405 1.23 -13.02 1.04
C GLU A 405 1.01 -14.50 1.43
N LEU A 406 2.09 -15.20 1.75
CA LEU A 406 2.08 -16.62 2.14
C LEU A 406 1.71 -16.87 3.61
N GLU A 407 1.91 -15.88 4.46
CA GLU A 407 1.59 -15.85 5.90
C GLU A 407 1.04 -14.48 6.29
#